data_AF-A0A933MFY3-F1
#
_entry.id   AF-A0A933MFY3-F1
#
_cell.length_a   1.000
_cell.length_b   1.000
_cell.length_c   1.000
_cell.angle_alpha   90.00
_cell.angle_beta   90.00
_cell.angle_gamma   90.00
#
_symmetry.space_group_name_H-M   'P 1'
#
loop_
_entity.id
_entity.type
_entity.pdbx_description
1 polymer ?
#
loop_
_entity_poly.entity_id
_entity_poly.type
_entity_poly.pdbx_seq_one_letter_code
_entity_poly.pdbx_strand_id
1 'polypeptide(L)'
;MIPCPKCSSENDDEALYCDQCATPVAPSAQGAVLDMSCPACGGEVREVPSMAAVCQGCGIHLGAGGAAEACLPCQDAGAASPAQDQESAEAEKSPCPVCETPNAVGAARCAACGIAFKKLTRPVACPQCSAESMDDKCGCGAVLTLEKLLEYVDDSIRVVCPVCKQLFSAKKDLCSDCGAALRSAGSLKKYAATAGRRP
;
A
#
# COMPACT_ATOMS: atom_id res chain seq x y z
N MET A 1 6.74 -34.08 4.54
CA MET A 1 6.18 -32.73 4.43
C MET A 1 7.32 -31.72 4.23
N ILE A 2 7.15 -30.76 3.33
CA ILE A 2 8.13 -29.69 3.07
C ILE A 2 7.61 -28.36 3.64
N PRO A 3 8.31 -27.73 4.60
CA PRO A 3 7.89 -26.44 5.15
C PRO A 3 8.15 -25.31 4.14
N CYS A 4 7.16 -24.43 3.96
CA CYS A 4 7.32 -23.26 3.12
C CYS A 4 8.32 -22.27 3.74
N PRO A 5 9.36 -21.82 3.02
CA PRO A 5 10.36 -20.91 3.56
C PRO A 5 9.82 -19.49 3.86
N LYS A 6 8.66 -19.13 3.29
CA LYS A 6 8.05 -17.80 3.45
C LYS A 6 7.03 -17.73 4.59
N CYS A 7 6.11 -18.69 4.66
CA CYS A 7 5.02 -18.66 5.64
C CYS A 7 5.07 -19.80 6.67
N SER A 8 6.05 -20.71 6.58
CA SER A 8 6.21 -21.89 7.44
C SER A 8 5.06 -22.91 7.41
N SER A 9 4.09 -22.77 6.50
CA SER A 9 3.05 -23.78 6.27
C SER A 9 3.67 -25.09 5.80
N GLU A 10 3.14 -26.22 6.27
CA GLU A 10 3.54 -27.55 5.81
C GLU A 10 2.85 -27.87 4.49
N ASN A 11 3.61 -28.38 3.52
CA ASN A 11 3.11 -28.77 2.20
C ASN A 11 3.43 -30.25 1.97
N ASP A 12 2.68 -30.89 1.09
CA ASP A 12 2.96 -32.25 0.63
C ASP A 12 4.39 -32.38 0.09
N ASP A 13 4.99 -33.58 0.21
CA ASP A 13 6.36 -33.85 -0.27
C ASP A 13 6.51 -33.72 -1.79
N GLU A 14 5.40 -33.80 -2.52
CA GLU A 14 5.34 -33.61 -3.98
C GLU A 14 4.94 -32.18 -4.39
N ALA A 15 4.68 -31.29 -3.42
CA ALA A 15 4.30 -29.92 -3.71
C ALA A 15 5.46 -29.14 -4.33
N LEU A 16 5.23 -28.54 -5.50
CA LEU A 16 6.18 -27.63 -6.13
C LEU A 16 6.11 -26.22 -5.53
N TYR A 17 4.91 -25.79 -5.15
CA TYR A 17 4.61 -24.47 -4.59
C TYR A 17 3.79 -24.61 -3.32
N CYS A 18 3.92 -23.62 -2.43
CA CYS A 18 3.10 -23.54 -1.23
C CYS A 18 1.65 -23.20 -1.59
N ASP A 19 0.71 -23.97 -1.07
CA ASP A 19 -0.74 -23.79 -1.27
C ASP A 19 -1.28 -22.46 -0.69
N GLN A 20 -0.68 -21.96 0.39
CA GLN A 20 -1.12 -20.72 1.06
C GLN A 20 -0.57 -19.44 0.43
N CYS A 21 0.67 -19.47 -0.08
CA CYS A 21 1.35 -18.25 -0.52
C CYS A 21 2.09 -18.35 -1.86
N ALA A 22 1.89 -19.46 -2.59
CA ALA A 22 2.47 -19.74 -3.92
C ALA A 22 4.01 -19.66 -4.00
N THR A 23 4.71 -19.68 -2.86
CA THR A 23 6.18 -19.66 -2.84
C THR A 23 6.72 -21.03 -3.25
N PRO A 24 7.73 -21.11 -4.14
CA PRO A 24 8.32 -22.39 -4.51
C PRO A 24 8.92 -23.08 -3.27
N VAL A 25 8.54 -24.33 -3.04
CA VAL A 25 9.03 -25.14 -1.91
C VAL A 25 9.98 -26.26 -2.36
N ALA A 26 9.92 -26.64 -3.64
CA ALA A 26 10.82 -27.62 -4.23
C ALA A 26 11.95 -26.96 -5.06
N PRO A 27 13.19 -27.49 -5.06
CA PRO A 27 14.29 -26.98 -5.90
C PRO A 27 13.98 -27.04 -7.40
N SER A 28 13.21 -28.05 -7.82
CA SER A 28 12.75 -28.26 -9.19
C SER A 28 11.64 -27.30 -9.63
N ALA A 29 11.03 -26.55 -8.70
CA ALA A 29 10.00 -25.56 -8.99
C ALA A 29 10.57 -24.21 -9.49
N GLN A 30 11.90 -24.12 -9.62
CA GLN A 30 12.55 -22.97 -10.25
C GLN A 30 12.33 -23.02 -11.76
N GLY A 31 11.29 -22.33 -12.23
CA GLY A 31 11.09 -22.13 -13.67
C GLY A 31 12.24 -21.35 -14.31
N ALA A 32 12.26 -21.37 -15.66
CA ALA A 32 13.26 -20.66 -16.43
C ALA A 32 13.25 -19.16 -16.08
N VAL A 33 14.44 -18.57 -15.99
CA VAL A 33 14.59 -17.12 -15.95
C VAL A 33 14.25 -16.59 -17.34
N LEU A 34 13.28 -15.69 -17.41
CA LEU A 34 12.96 -15.01 -18.66
C LEU A 34 13.92 -13.84 -18.86
N ASP A 35 14.34 -13.61 -20.10
CA ASP A 35 15.18 -12.47 -20.52
C ASP A 35 14.36 -11.16 -20.59
N MET A 36 13.54 -10.94 -19.57
CA MET A 36 12.75 -9.73 -19.41
C MET A 36 12.83 -9.24 -17.96
N SER A 37 13.09 -7.96 -17.79
CA SER A 37 13.04 -7.31 -16.47
C SER A 37 11.59 -6.98 -16.11
N CYS A 38 11.26 -7.06 -14.82
CA CYS A 38 9.96 -6.64 -14.32
C CYS A 38 9.74 -5.14 -14.60
N PRO A 39 8.62 -4.74 -15.25
CA PRO A 39 8.37 -3.35 -15.58
C PRO A 39 8.14 -2.46 -14.34
N ALA A 40 7.78 -3.05 -13.20
CA ALA A 40 7.50 -2.30 -11.97
C ALA A 40 8.76 -2.02 -11.14
N CYS A 41 9.73 -2.92 -11.11
CA CYS A 41 10.89 -2.81 -10.21
C CYS A 41 12.25 -3.13 -10.86
N GLY A 42 12.29 -3.53 -12.13
CA GLY A 42 13.51 -3.96 -12.83
C GLY A 42 14.03 -5.34 -12.44
N GLY A 43 13.39 -6.04 -11.49
CA GLY A 43 13.84 -7.34 -10.99
C GLY A 43 13.67 -8.50 -11.98
N GLU A 44 14.35 -9.61 -11.71
CA GLU A 44 14.29 -10.85 -12.51
C GLU A 44 12.87 -11.44 -12.53
N VAL A 45 12.43 -11.87 -13.71
CA VAL A 45 11.15 -12.55 -13.94
C VAL A 45 11.40 -14.03 -14.19
N ARG A 46 10.67 -14.90 -13.49
CA ARG A 46 10.75 -16.35 -13.67
C ARG A 46 9.43 -16.93 -14.11
N GLU A 47 9.47 -17.92 -14.99
CA GLU A 47 8.29 -18.68 -15.36
C GLU A 47 7.73 -19.47 -14.18
N VAL A 48 6.40 -19.52 -14.12
CA VAL A 48 5.68 -20.37 -13.17
C VAL A 48 4.68 -21.19 -13.98
N PRO A 49 4.76 -22.53 -13.98
CA PRO A 49 3.93 -23.39 -14.84
C PRO A 49 2.43 -23.10 -14.76
N SER A 50 1.95 -22.62 -13.61
CA SER A 50 0.53 -22.34 -13.37
C SER A 50 0.14 -20.85 -13.56
N MET A 51 1.10 -19.92 -13.62
CA MET A 51 0.84 -18.47 -13.54
C MET A 51 1.59 -17.65 -14.61
N ALA A 52 2.12 -18.32 -15.65
CA ALA A 52 2.97 -17.78 -16.71
C ALA A 52 4.30 -17.24 -16.20
N ALA A 53 4.33 -16.16 -15.41
CA ALA A 53 5.56 -15.64 -14.83
C ALA A 53 5.35 -14.83 -13.53
N VAL A 54 6.40 -14.71 -12.71
CA VAL A 54 6.41 -13.91 -11.47
C VAL A 54 7.72 -13.13 -11.34
N CYS A 55 7.66 -11.88 -10.89
CA CYS A 55 8.85 -11.12 -10.54
C CYS A 55 9.35 -11.48 -9.14
N GLN A 56 10.65 -11.84 -9.01
CA GLN A 56 11.28 -12.18 -7.74
C GLN A 56 11.53 -10.97 -6.82
N GLY A 57 11.61 -9.76 -7.37
CA GLY A 57 11.85 -8.53 -6.60
C GLY A 57 10.61 -8.01 -5.88
N CYS A 58 9.50 -7.87 -6.61
CA CYS A 58 8.27 -7.28 -6.09
C CYS A 58 7.10 -8.26 -5.92
N GLY A 59 7.21 -9.50 -6.40
CA GLY A 59 6.17 -10.52 -6.29
C GLY A 59 4.97 -10.33 -7.24
N ILE A 60 5.05 -9.46 -8.23
CA ILE A 60 3.98 -9.26 -9.22
C ILE A 60 3.91 -10.46 -10.17
N HIS A 61 2.69 -10.95 -10.41
CA HIS A 61 2.38 -11.99 -11.38
C HIS A 61 2.17 -11.38 -12.77
N LEU A 62 2.82 -11.93 -13.79
CA LEU A 62 2.75 -11.53 -15.19
C LEU A 62 2.06 -12.66 -15.96
N GLY A 63 0.75 -12.57 -16.13
CA GLY A 63 -0.06 -13.61 -16.76
C GLY A 63 0.06 -13.64 -18.28
N ALA A 64 0.09 -14.83 -18.89
CA ALA A 64 0.07 -15.08 -20.34
C ALA A 64 -1.29 -14.78 -21.01
N GLY A 65 -2.20 -14.11 -20.31
CA GLY A 65 -3.62 -13.97 -20.68
C GLY A 65 -4.07 -12.58 -21.13
N GLY A 66 -3.14 -11.68 -21.45
CA GLY A 66 -3.47 -10.43 -22.12
C GLY A 66 -3.17 -10.56 -23.60
N ALA A 67 -4.15 -11.00 -24.39
CA ALA A 67 -4.13 -10.73 -25.82
C ALA A 67 -3.77 -9.26 -26.01
N ALA A 68 -2.90 -8.99 -26.98
CA ALA A 68 -2.58 -7.68 -27.49
C ALA A 68 -3.87 -7.03 -28.04
N GLU A 69 -4.74 -6.54 -27.16
CA GLU A 69 -5.70 -5.52 -27.52
C GLU A 69 -4.87 -4.24 -27.61
N ALA A 70 -4.53 -3.94 -28.86
CA ALA A 70 -3.69 -2.85 -29.33
C ALA A 70 -3.48 -1.74 -28.29
N CYS A 71 -2.28 -1.71 -27.71
CA CYS A 71 -1.68 -0.43 -27.39
C CYS A 71 -1.64 0.34 -28.71
N LEU A 72 -2.60 1.24 -28.88
CA LEU A 72 -2.59 2.28 -29.89
C LEU A 72 -1.17 2.83 -30.01
N PRO A 73 -0.69 3.11 -31.24
CA PRO A 73 0.63 3.69 -31.41
C PRO A 73 0.69 4.95 -30.56
N CYS A 74 1.71 5.02 -29.70
CA CYS A 74 2.14 6.25 -29.08
C CYS A 74 2.54 7.19 -30.23
N GLN A 75 1.56 7.89 -30.80
CA GLN A 75 1.80 8.99 -31.72
C GLN A 75 2.51 10.07 -30.91
N ASP A 76 3.73 10.37 -31.36
CA ASP A 76 4.31 11.70 -31.36
C ASP A 76 3.25 12.77 -31.62
N ALA A 77 2.64 13.26 -30.56
CA ALA A 77 1.99 14.55 -30.52
C ALA A 77 2.75 15.38 -29.50
N GLY A 78 3.85 15.96 -29.99
CA GLY A 78 4.44 17.15 -29.40
C GLY A 78 3.40 18.25 -29.34
N ALA A 79 2.64 18.29 -28.24
CA ALA A 79 2.16 19.54 -27.70
C ALA A 79 3.20 19.94 -26.66
N ALA A 80 4.06 20.88 -27.03
CA ALA A 80 4.81 21.66 -26.08
C ALA A 80 3.80 22.27 -25.10
N SER A 81 3.60 21.61 -23.96
CA SER A 81 3.05 22.27 -22.78
C SER A 81 3.98 23.46 -22.54
N PRO A 82 3.46 24.69 -22.52
CA PRO A 82 4.29 25.82 -22.13
C PRO A 82 4.87 25.44 -20.77
N ALA A 83 6.21 25.47 -20.69
CA ALA A 83 6.92 25.49 -19.44
C ALA A 83 6.43 26.73 -18.69
N GLN A 84 5.33 26.56 -17.95
CA GLN A 84 4.99 27.46 -16.89
C GLN A 84 6.03 27.16 -15.83
N ASP A 85 7.13 27.93 -15.87
CA ASP A 85 7.81 28.43 -14.70
C ASP A 85 6.76 29.14 -13.81
N GLN A 86 5.84 28.35 -13.26
CA GLN A 86 5.17 28.70 -12.03
C GLN A 86 6.23 28.48 -10.98
N GLU A 87 6.97 29.56 -10.74
CA GLU A 87 7.58 29.90 -9.47
C GLU A 87 6.57 29.53 -8.39
N SER A 88 6.70 28.28 -7.94
CA SER A 88 5.76 27.65 -7.05
C SER A 88 6.07 28.28 -5.72
N ALA A 89 5.32 29.33 -5.38
CA ALA A 89 5.19 29.79 -4.02
C ALA A 89 5.11 28.54 -3.15
N GLU A 90 6.09 28.36 -2.26
CA GLU A 90 6.23 27.18 -1.42
C GLU A 90 4.93 26.99 -0.65
N ALA A 91 4.01 26.23 -1.24
CA ALA A 91 2.72 25.99 -0.67
C ALA A 91 2.99 25.25 0.64
N GLU A 92 2.58 25.87 1.75
CA GLU A 92 2.79 25.31 3.08
C GLU A 92 2.35 23.85 3.08
N LYS A 93 3.21 22.96 3.59
CA LYS A 93 2.95 21.52 3.66
C LYS A 93 2.63 21.13 5.10
N SER A 94 1.61 20.30 5.28
CA SER A 94 1.30 19.65 6.55
C SER A 94 1.50 18.14 6.47
N PRO A 95 2.08 17.50 7.50
CA PRO A 95 2.32 16.05 7.50
C PRO A 95 1.01 15.27 7.67
N CYS A 96 0.87 14.16 6.95
CA CYS A 96 -0.26 13.25 7.13
C CYS A 96 -0.29 12.68 8.56
N PRO A 97 -1.44 12.67 9.25
CA PRO A 97 -1.55 12.10 10.59
C PRO A 97 -1.31 10.58 10.63
N VAL A 98 -1.47 9.89 9.51
CA VAL A 98 -1.35 8.42 9.43
C VAL A 98 0.07 7.98 9.03
N CYS A 99 0.65 8.61 7.99
CA CYS A 99 1.90 8.15 7.39
C CYS A 99 3.00 9.23 7.31
N GLU A 100 2.78 10.40 7.91
CA GLU A 100 3.73 11.54 7.99
C GLU A 100 4.12 12.19 6.66
N THR A 101 3.71 11.61 5.52
CA THR A 101 3.96 12.18 4.20
C THR A 101 3.48 13.63 4.14
N PRO A 102 4.30 14.58 3.68
CA PRO A 102 3.90 15.98 3.57
C PRO A 102 2.84 16.15 2.47
N ASN A 103 1.76 16.87 2.78
CA ASN A 103 0.68 17.20 1.85
C ASN A 103 0.49 18.71 1.81
N ALA A 104 -0.05 19.24 0.71
CA ALA A 104 -0.44 20.64 0.66
C ALA A 104 -1.45 20.97 1.78
N VAL A 105 -1.31 22.12 2.44
CA VAL A 105 -2.29 22.60 3.42
C VAL A 105 -3.68 22.64 2.76
N GLY A 106 -4.65 22.01 3.42
CA GLY A 106 -6.03 21.92 2.92
C GLY A 106 -6.31 20.80 1.92
N ALA A 107 -5.32 19.96 1.57
CA ALA A 107 -5.50 18.77 0.74
C ALA A 107 -6.72 17.93 1.19
N ALA A 108 -7.43 17.34 0.24
CA ALA A 108 -8.58 16.49 0.54
C ALA A 108 -8.16 15.10 1.04
N ARG A 109 -6.99 14.62 0.61
CA ARG A 109 -6.45 13.29 0.90
C ARG A 109 -4.94 13.29 1.02
N CYS A 110 -4.40 12.26 1.68
CA CYS A 110 -2.98 12.00 1.67
C CYS A 110 -2.54 11.43 0.31
N ALA A 111 -1.47 12.00 -0.27
CA ALA A 111 -0.92 11.52 -1.53
C ALA A 111 -0.27 10.12 -1.44
N ALA A 112 0.18 9.70 -0.25
CA ALA A 112 0.82 8.39 -0.06
C ALA A 112 -0.16 7.30 0.39
N CYS A 113 -0.84 7.47 1.53
CA CYS A 113 -1.72 6.44 2.07
C CYS A 113 -3.17 6.52 1.59
N GLY A 114 -3.53 7.55 0.82
CA GLY A 114 -4.86 7.71 0.25
C GLY A 114 -5.98 8.12 1.22
N ILE A 115 -5.71 8.19 2.53
CA ILE A 115 -6.74 8.56 3.52
C ILE A 115 -7.25 9.98 3.28
N ALA A 116 -8.57 10.15 3.25
CA ALA A 116 -9.20 11.44 3.13
C ALA A 116 -9.20 12.17 4.49
N PHE A 117 -8.78 13.43 4.49
CA PHE A 117 -8.76 14.28 5.68
C PHE A 117 -10.13 14.91 5.98
N LYS A 118 -11.05 14.87 5.00
CA LYS A 118 -12.40 15.44 5.07
C LYS A 118 -13.41 14.43 4.52
N LYS A 119 -14.69 14.65 4.81
CA LYS A 119 -15.80 13.86 4.27
C LYS A 119 -15.76 13.84 2.74
N LEU A 120 -15.97 12.66 2.18
CA LEU A 120 -15.96 12.45 0.73
C LEU A 120 -17.15 13.16 0.09
N THR A 121 -16.89 13.96 -0.94
CA THR A 121 -17.92 14.59 -1.79
C THR A 121 -18.04 13.91 -3.15
N ARG A 122 -17.13 12.97 -3.45
CA ARG A 122 -17.04 12.20 -4.69
C ARG A 122 -16.57 10.78 -4.35
N PRO A 123 -16.88 9.77 -5.20
CA PRO A 123 -16.34 8.43 -5.02
C PRO A 123 -14.82 8.44 -5.01
N VAL A 124 -14.22 7.61 -4.15
CA VAL A 124 -12.77 7.44 -4.07
C VAL A 124 -12.44 5.97 -4.24
N ALA A 125 -11.44 5.68 -5.07
CA ALA A 125 -10.90 4.34 -5.23
C ALA A 125 -10.20 3.88 -3.95
N CYS A 126 -10.58 2.71 -3.46
CA CYS A 126 -9.96 2.10 -2.29
C CYS A 126 -8.49 1.77 -2.58
N PRO A 127 -7.53 2.15 -1.70
CA PRO A 127 -6.12 1.82 -1.91
C PRO A 127 -5.81 0.32 -1.81
N GLN A 128 -6.74 -0.49 -1.26
CA GLN A 128 -6.55 -1.93 -1.08
C GLN A 128 -7.09 -2.77 -2.25
N CYS A 129 -8.27 -2.41 -2.78
CA CYS A 129 -8.94 -3.22 -3.82
C CYS A 129 -9.39 -2.42 -5.05
N SER A 130 -9.06 -1.14 -5.13
CA SER A 130 -9.40 -0.22 -6.22
C SER A 130 -10.90 0.03 -6.46
N ALA A 131 -11.80 -0.62 -5.72
CA ALA A 131 -13.24 -0.37 -5.80
C ALA A 131 -13.55 1.07 -5.37
N GLU A 132 -14.42 1.74 -6.13
CA GLU A 132 -14.90 3.08 -5.80
C GLU A 132 -15.90 3.02 -4.65
N SER A 133 -15.76 3.92 -3.68
CA SER A 133 -16.71 4.07 -2.57
C SER A 133 -16.97 5.53 -2.29
N MET A 134 -18.22 5.87 -1.95
CA MET A 134 -18.61 7.18 -1.41
C MET A 134 -18.71 7.19 0.12
N ASP A 135 -18.60 6.02 0.74
CA ASP A 135 -18.67 5.84 2.19
C ASP A 135 -17.29 6.00 2.83
N ASP A 136 -17.29 6.14 4.15
CA ASP A 136 -16.05 6.20 4.94
C ASP A 136 -15.27 4.87 4.96
N LYS A 137 -15.85 3.82 4.39
CA LYS A 137 -15.27 2.49 4.25
C LYS A 137 -15.48 1.95 2.86
N CYS A 138 -14.55 1.09 2.43
CA CYS A 138 -14.76 0.25 1.28
C CYS A 138 -15.47 -1.06 1.70
N GLY A 139 -16.15 -1.73 0.75
CA GLY A 139 -16.74 -3.06 0.96
C GLY A 139 -15.73 -4.14 1.37
N CYS A 140 -14.44 -3.93 1.10
CA CYS A 140 -13.36 -4.82 1.57
C CYS A 140 -12.96 -4.59 3.04
N GLY A 141 -13.55 -3.60 3.72
CA GLY A 141 -13.25 -3.26 5.11
C GLY A 141 -12.23 -2.13 5.30
N ALA A 142 -11.53 -1.70 4.24
CA ALA A 142 -10.57 -0.59 4.33
C ALA A 142 -11.27 0.71 4.76
N VAL A 143 -10.66 1.44 5.70
CA VAL A 143 -11.12 2.75 6.15
C VAL A 143 -10.56 3.82 5.23
N LEU A 144 -11.44 4.66 4.67
CA LEU A 144 -11.08 5.64 3.63
C LEU A 144 -10.98 7.08 4.17
N THR A 145 -11.62 7.38 5.30
CA THR A 145 -11.60 8.72 5.90
C THR A 145 -10.97 8.74 7.29
N LEU A 146 -10.34 9.86 7.63
CA LEU A 146 -9.72 10.07 8.93
C LEU A 146 -10.76 10.05 10.06
N GLU A 147 -11.95 10.60 9.82
CA GLU A 147 -13.07 10.60 10.79
C GLU A 147 -13.41 9.18 11.24
N LYS A 148 -13.63 8.28 10.28
CA LYS A 148 -13.95 6.88 10.58
C LYS A 148 -12.79 6.14 11.21
N LEU A 149 -11.55 6.45 10.83
CA LEU A 149 -10.37 5.87 11.47
C LEU A 149 -10.35 6.19 12.98
N LEU A 150 -10.71 7.41 13.35
CA LEU A 150 -10.69 7.85 14.75
C LEU A 150 -11.76 7.20 15.62
N GLU A 151 -12.89 6.78 15.03
CA GLU A 151 -13.88 5.95 15.74
C GLU A 151 -13.29 4.60 16.16
N TYR A 152 -12.37 4.05 15.36
CA TYR A 152 -11.66 2.82 15.69
C TYR A 152 -10.49 3.08 16.62
N VAL A 153 -9.80 4.21 16.52
CA VAL A 153 -8.62 4.51 17.34
C VAL A 153 -9.04 4.85 18.77
N ASP A 154 -9.31 3.81 19.54
CA ASP A 154 -9.50 3.86 20.97
C ASP A 154 -8.26 3.35 21.72
N ASP A 155 -8.25 3.66 23.00
CA ASP A 155 -7.15 3.40 23.92
C ASP A 155 -6.89 1.90 24.16
N SER A 156 -7.85 1.03 23.81
CA SER A 156 -7.76 -0.42 23.91
C SER A 156 -7.21 -1.08 22.64
N ILE A 157 -7.08 -0.35 21.52
CA ILE A 157 -6.44 -0.88 20.32
C ILE A 157 -4.99 -1.26 20.60
N ARG A 158 -4.64 -2.47 20.16
CA ARG A 158 -3.25 -2.90 20.05
C ARG A 158 -2.71 -2.57 18.67
N VAL A 159 -1.55 -1.95 18.64
CA VAL A 159 -0.83 -1.57 17.43
C VAL A 159 0.47 -2.37 17.38
N VAL A 160 0.95 -2.65 16.17
CA VAL A 160 2.22 -3.34 15.93
C VAL A 160 3.33 -2.30 15.83
N CYS A 161 4.39 -2.43 16.64
CA CYS A 161 5.55 -1.55 16.56
C CYS A 161 6.22 -1.71 15.18
N PRO A 162 6.47 -0.64 14.40
CA PRO A 162 7.07 -0.76 13.09
C PRO A 162 8.52 -1.28 13.15
N VAL A 163 9.21 -1.08 14.28
CA VAL A 163 10.61 -1.48 14.50
C VAL A 163 10.69 -2.94 14.97
N CYS A 164 10.19 -3.26 16.17
CA CYS A 164 10.34 -4.59 16.77
C CYS A 164 9.18 -5.55 16.50
N LYS A 165 8.13 -5.11 15.80
CA LYS A 165 6.92 -5.90 15.47
C LYS A 165 6.12 -6.43 16.67
N GLN A 166 6.40 -5.96 17.89
CA GLN A 166 5.62 -6.31 19.08
C GLN A 166 4.30 -5.55 19.15
N LEU A 167 3.28 -6.18 19.75
CA LEU A 167 1.96 -5.60 19.98
C LEU A 167 1.97 -4.74 21.26
N PHE A 168 1.55 -3.49 21.15
CA PHE A 168 1.48 -2.55 22.27
C PHE A 168 0.15 -1.78 22.28
N SER A 169 -0.20 -1.15 23.41
CA SER A 169 -1.42 -0.32 23.50
C SER A 169 -1.20 1.06 22.90
N ALA A 170 -2.14 1.53 22.07
CA ALA A 170 -2.11 2.85 21.44
C ALA A 170 -2.08 4.06 22.41
N LYS A 171 -2.18 3.82 23.72
CA LYS A 171 -2.01 4.84 24.77
C LYS A 171 -0.59 5.40 24.88
N LYS A 172 0.43 4.62 24.53
CA LYS A 172 1.84 5.01 24.73
C LYS A 172 2.42 5.65 23.47
N ASP A 173 3.18 6.72 23.65
CA ASP A 173 3.98 7.36 22.59
C ASP A 173 5.31 6.63 22.32
N LEU A 174 5.63 5.58 23.10
CA LEU A 174 6.88 4.83 23.01
C LEU A 174 6.62 3.32 23.11
N CYS A 175 7.35 2.55 22.31
CA CYS A 175 7.25 1.09 22.32
C CYS A 175 7.79 0.59 23.66
N SER A 176 7.03 -0.27 24.34
CA SER A 176 7.45 -0.78 25.65
C SER A 176 8.66 -1.71 25.57
N ASP A 177 8.89 -2.34 24.40
CA ASP A 177 9.98 -3.30 24.21
C ASP A 177 11.25 -2.65 23.65
N CYS A 178 11.13 -1.78 22.62
CA CYS A 178 12.30 -1.20 21.94
C CYS A 178 12.48 0.31 22.14
N GLY A 179 11.56 0.99 22.84
CA GLY A 179 11.64 2.43 23.08
C GLY A 179 11.42 3.31 21.83
N ALA A 180 11.12 2.73 20.66
CA ALA A 180 10.85 3.50 19.45
C ALA A 180 9.65 4.44 19.66
N ALA A 181 9.74 5.66 19.10
CA ALA A 181 8.64 6.60 19.08
C ALA A 181 7.47 6.07 18.25
N LEU A 182 6.26 6.25 18.76
CA LEU A 182 5.03 5.76 18.18
C LEU A 182 3.98 6.87 18.19
N ARG A 183 3.07 6.81 17.22
CA ARG A 183 1.93 7.72 17.20
C ARG A 183 0.85 7.21 18.15
N SER A 184 0.64 7.93 19.25
CA SER A 184 -0.49 7.63 20.14
C SER A 184 -1.83 7.95 19.51
N ALA A 185 -2.86 7.26 19.98
CA ALA A 185 -4.26 7.57 19.70
C ALA A 185 -4.57 9.05 20.00
N GLY A 186 -4.00 9.59 21.09
CA GLY A 186 -4.16 10.99 21.47
C GLY A 186 -3.63 11.98 20.43
N SER A 187 -2.48 11.68 19.80
CA SER A 187 -1.90 12.54 18.76
C SER A 187 -2.75 12.58 17.49
N LEU A 188 -3.30 11.43 17.08
CA LEU A 188 -4.25 11.33 15.97
C LEU A 188 -5.54 12.14 16.25
N LYS A 189 -6.10 12.00 17.46
CA LYS A 189 -7.29 12.75 17.89
C LYS A 189 -7.05 14.27 17.92
N LYS A 190 -5.88 14.71 18.41
CA LYS A 190 -5.51 16.14 18.40
C LYS A 190 -5.44 16.72 16.99
N TYR A 191 -4.82 15.99 16.05
CA TYR A 191 -4.75 16.42 14.66
C TYR A 191 -6.15 16.55 14.02
N ALA A 192 -7.04 15.61 14.30
CA ALA A 192 -8.40 15.67 13.80
C ALA A 192 -9.18 16.86 14.34
N ALA A 193 -9.01 17.15 15.64
CA ALA A 193 -9.64 18.28 16.32
C ALA A 193 -9.17 19.64 15.78
N THR A 194 -7.94 19.73 15.28
CA THR A 194 -7.41 20.95 14.62
C THR A 194 -7.78 21.01 13.15
N ALA A 195 -7.77 19.89 12.42
CA ALA A 195 -8.14 19.84 11.00
C ALA A 195 -9.63 20.16 10.73
N GLY A 196 -10.51 19.90 11.70
CA GLY A 196 -11.94 20.20 11.61
C GLY A 196 -12.33 21.65 11.93
N ARG A 197 -11.46 22.42 12.59
CA ARG A 197 -11.71 23.85 12.88
C ARG A 197 -11.19 24.70 11.72
N ARG A 198 -12.04 24.97 10.74
CA ARG A 198 -11.83 26.13 9.86
C ARG A 198 -11.85 27.40 10.73
N PRO A 199 -10.91 28.35 10.58
CA PRO A 199 -11.19 29.74 10.95
C PRO A 199 -12.32 30.30 10.09
#